data_AF-A0A218PDI4-F1
#
_entry.id   AF-A0A218PDI4-F1
#
_cell.length_a   1.000
_cell.length_b   1.000
_cell.length_c   1.000
_cell.angle_alpha   90.00
_cell.angle_beta   90.00
_cell.angle_gamma   90.00
#
_symmetry.space_group_name_H-M   'P 1'
#
loop_
_entity.id
_entity.type
_entity.pdbx_description
1 polymer ?
#
loop_
_entity_poly.entity_id
_entity_poly.type
_entity_poly.pdbx_seq_one_letter_code
_entity_poly.pdbx_strand_id
1 'polypeptide(L)' 'MDVFELARRYHDELGVKEASMATMAAELYGDLGLKMAEFLRGEGYNILSTKFVDYDRSLVLEVTKGEKRFEITLRKS' A
#
# COMPACT_ATOMS: atom_id res chain seq x y z
N MET A 1 -6.34 -7.97 -14.00
CA MET A 1 -7.21 -7.07 -13.23
C MET A 1 -7.04 -5.68 -13.82
N ASP A 2 -8.13 -4.96 -14.02
CA ASP A 2 -8.07 -3.59 -14.54
C ASP A 2 -7.50 -2.62 -13.48
N VAL A 3 -6.92 -1.51 -13.92
CA VAL A 3 -6.31 -0.50 -13.04
C VAL A 3 -7.33 0.11 -12.08
N PHE A 4 -8.57 0.31 -12.52
CA PHE A 4 -9.65 0.82 -11.67
C PHE A 4 -10.08 -0.18 -10.61
N GLU A 5 -10.01 -1.47 -10.91
CA GLU A 5 -10.30 -2.53 -9.95
C GLU A 5 -9.16 -2.65 -8.92
N LEU A 6 -7.90 -2.56 -9.36
CA LEU A 6 -6.76 -2.41 -8.46
C LEU A 6 -6.87 -1.18 -7.57
N ALA A 7 -7.23 -0.03 -8.14
CA ALA A 7 -7.41 1.22 -7.39
C ALA A 7 -8.47 1.08 -6.29
N ARG A 8 -9.61 0.43 -6.59
CA ARG A 8 -10.63 0.11 -5.58
C ARG A 8 -10.06 -0.75 -4.45
N ARG A 9 -9.30 -1.79 -4.78
CA ARG A 9 -8.64 -2.62 -3.75
C ARG A 9 -7.62 -1.85 -2.94
N TYR A 10 -6.84 -0.94 -3.54
CA TYR A 10 -5.94 -0.05 -2.80
C TYR A 10 -6.70 0.88 -1.85
N HIS A 11 -7.87 1.37 -2.25
CA HIS A 11 -8.74 2.15 -1.37
C HIS A 11 -9.29 1.30 -0.22
N ASP A 12 -9.92 0.18 -0.54
CA ASP A 12 -10.66 -0.65 0.42
C ASP A 12 -9.73 -1.42 1.37
N GLU A 13 -8.62 -1.98 0.85
CA GLU A 13 -7.76 -2.89 1.61
C GLU A 13 -6.54 -2.21 2.23
N LEU A 14 -6.02 -1.16 1.57
CA LEU A 14 -4.85 -0.42 2.03
C LEU A 14 -5.22 0.94 2.63
N GLY A 15 -6.44 1.44 2.42
CA GLY A 15 -6.89 2.70 2.99
C GLY A 15 -6.37 3.92 2.24
N VAL A 16 -5.99 3.79 0.96
CA VAL A 16 -5.60 4.95 0.13
C VAL A 16 -6.86 5.79 -0.16
N LYS A 17 -7.04 6.85 0.63
CA LYS A 17 -8.30 7.60 0.70
C LYS A 17 -8.68 8.30 -0.60
N GLU A 18 -7.70 8.88 -1.28
CA GLU A 18 -7.93 9.64 -2.50
C GLU A 18 -7.96 8.73 -3.73
N ALA A 19 -9.05 8.77 -4.49
CA ALA A 19 -9.23 7.91 -5.67
C ALA A 19 -8.16 8.15 -6.76
N SER A 20 -7.71 9.40 -6.93
CA SER A 20 -6.59 9.75 -7.81
C SER A 20 -5.28 9.08 -7.37
N MET A 21 -5.00 9.10 -6.06
CA MET A 21 -3.82 8.47 -5.48
C MET A 21 -3.90 6.94 -5.54
N ALA A 22 -5.07 6.36 -5.31
CA ALA A 22 -5.28 4.92 -5.42
C ALA A 22 -5.07 4.44 -6.87
N THR A 23 -5.58 5.20 -7.84
CA THR A 23 -5.35 4.95 -9.27
C THR A 23 -3.86 5.04 -9.60
N MET A 24 -3.18 6.10 -9.18
CA MET A 24 -1.75 6.27 -9.43
C MET A 24 -0.89 5.18 -8.77
N ALA A 25 -1.24 4.77 -7.55
CA ALA A 25 -0.57 3.67 -6.86
C ALA A 25 -0.76 2.34 -7.61
N ALA A 26 -1.98 2.07 -8.11
CA ALA A 26 -2.28 0.91 -8.94
C ALA A 26 -1.52 0.92 -10.27
N GLU A 27 -1.40 2.07 -10.93
CA GLU A 27 -0.62 2.21 -12.17
C GLU A 27 0.88 1.96 -11.96
N LEU A 28 1.43 2.49 -10.86
CA LEU A 28 2.87 2.41 -10.59
C LEU A 28 3.31 1.07 -10.04
N TYR A 29 2.50 0.48 -9.14
CA TYR A 29 2.85 -0.70 -8.36
C TYR A 29 2.02 -1.94 -8.72
N GLY A 30 0.99 -1.83 -9.55
CA GLY A 30 0.15 -2.96 -9.92
C GLY A 30 -0.43 -3.65 -8.68
N ASP A 31 -0.27 -4.97 -8.60
CA ASP A 31 -0.69 -5.76 -7.44
C ASP A 31 0.38 -5.88 -6.35
N LEU A 32 1.57 -5.32 -6.54
CA LEU A 32 2.71 -5.47 -5.61
C LEU A 32 2.38 -4.91 -4.22
N GLY A 33 1.72 -3.75 -4.14
CA GLY A 33 1.37 -3.15 -2.85
C GLY A 33 0.41 -4.03 -2.04
N LEU A 34 -0.54 -4.67 -2.71
CA LEU A 34 -1.48 -5.62 -2.10
C LEU A 34 -0.76 -6.90 -1.66
N LYS A 35 0.09 -7.46 -2.51
CA LYS A 35 0.92 -8.64 -2.18
C LYS A 35 1.86 -8.38 -1.00
N MET A 36 2.44 -7.19 -0.92
CA MET A 36 3.28 -6.79 0.22
C MET A 36 2.47 -6.70 1.50
N ALA A 37 1.26 -6.14 1.44
CA ALA A 37 0.35 -6.12 2.58
C ALA A 37 -0.05 -7.53 3.04
N GLU A 38 -0.40 -8.41 2.10
CA GLU A 38 -0.72 -9.82 2.36
C GLU A 38 0.47 -10.57 2.99
N PHE A 39 1.67 -10.41 2.42
CA PHE A 39 2.89 -11.00 2.95
C PHE A 39 3.17 -10.55 4.39
N LEU A 40 3.08 -9.24 4.66
CA LEU A 40 3.31 -8.69 6.00
C LEU A 40 2.30 -9.24 7.02
N ARG A 41 1.02 -9.34 6.64
CA ARG A 41 -0.01 -9.97 7.49
C ARG A 41 0.32 -11.44 7.76
N GLY A 42 0.76 -12.18 6.74
CA GLY A 42 1.19 -13.58 6.87
C GLY A 42 2.38 -13.77 7.82
N GLU A 43 3.31 -12.80 7.83
CA GLU A 43 4.46 -12.75 8.75
C GLU A 43 4.11 -12.26 10.17
N GLY A 44 2.83 -12.00 10.45
CA GLY A 44 2.35 -11.55 11.76
C GLY A 44 2.50 -10.05 12.03
N TYR A 45 2.65 -9.24 10.98
CA TYR A 45 2.58 -7.79 11.09
C TYR A 45 1.13 -7.31 10.95
N ASN A 46 0.77 -6.29 11.72
CA ASN A 46 -0.48 -5.55 11.54
C ASN A 46 -0.21 -4.29 10.72
N ILE A 47 -1.03 -4.02 9.72
CA ILE A 47 -0.97 -2.77 8.95
C ILE A 47 -1.83 -1.73 9.68
N LEU A 48 -1.20 -0.65 10.12
CA LEU A 48 -1.89 0.45 10.80
C LEU A 48 -2.46 1.44 9.79
N SER A 49 -1.65 1.81 8.80
CA SER A 49 -2.03 2.78 7.77
C SER A 49 -1.21 2.57 6.51
N THR A 50 -1.77 2.99 5.38
CA THR A 50 -1.02 3.10 4.12
C THR A 50 -1.23 4.50 3.57
N LYS A 51 -0.17 5.10 3.05
CA LYS A 51 -0.23 6.38 2.33
C LYS A 51 0.55 6.25 1.02
N PHE A 52 -0.01 6.81 -0.04
CA PHE A 52 0.72 7.02 -1.28
C PHE A 52 1.21 8.47 -1.29
N VAL A 53 2.50 8.65 -1.56
CA VAL A 53 3.17 9.96 -1.66
C VAL A 53 3.53 10.18 -3.12
N ASP A 54 2.80 11.07 -3.80
CA ASP A 54 2.90 11.30 -5.24
C ASP A 54 4.21 11.96 -5.67
N TYR A 55 4.70 12.95 -4.91
CA TYR A 55 5.96 13.64 -5.19
C TYR A 55 7.14 12.66 -5.25
N ASP A 56 7.21 11.75 -4.28
CA ASP A 56 8.23 10.70 -4.20
C ASP A 56 7.81 9.41 -4.94
N ARG A 57 6.63 9.41 -5.57
CA ARG A 57 5.98 8.26 -6.21
C ARG A 57 6.03 6.99 -5.37
N SER A 58 5.95 7.12 -4.05
CA SER A 58 6.26 6.05 -3.09
C SER A 58 4.99 5.57 -2.37
N LEU A 59 4.87 4.26 -2.16
CA LEU A 59 3.82 3.68 -1.33
C LEU A 59 4.40 3.33 0.03
N VAL A 60 3.85 3.92 1.09
CA VAL A 60 4.34 3.78 2.46
C VAL A 60 3.34 2.98 3.29
N LEU A 61 3.82 1.92 3.91
CA LEU A 61 3.08 1.02 4.79
C LEU A 61 3.59 1.21 6.23
N GLU A 62 2.73 1.69 7.12
CA GLU A 62 3.00 1.66 8.56
C GLU A 62 2.53 0.34 9.14
N VAL A 63 3.45 -0.36 9.79
CA VAL A 63 3.17 -1.70 10.34
C VAL A 63 3.65 -1.83 11.77
N THR A 64 3.03 -2.75 12.51
CA THR A 64 3.47 -3.15 13.85
C THR A 64 3.65 -4.66 13.97
N LYS A 65 4.56 -5.07 14.85
CA LYS A 65 4.72 -6.47 15.27
C LYS A 65 5.02 -6.50 16.76
N GLY A 66 4.02 -6.90 17.55
CA GLY A 66 4.01 -6.66 19.00
C GLY A 66 4.04 -5.15 19.28
N GLU A 67 4.97 -4.71 20.12
CA GLU A 67 5.12 -3.29 20.51
C GLU A 67 5.99 -2.47 19.53
N LYS A 68 6.62 -3.13 18.55
CA LYS A 68 7.51 -2.45 17.58
C LYS A 68 6.72 -1.91 16.40
N ARG A 69 7.04 -0.69 15.98
CA ARG A 69 6.48 -0.02 14.80
C ARG A 69 7.55 0.17 13.74
N PHE A 70 7.19 -0.06 12.49
CA PHE A 70 8.06 0.07 11.32
C PHE A 70 7.33 0.85 10.23
N GLU A 71 8.12 1.51 9.38
CA GLU A 71 7.66 2.10 8.13
C GLU A 71 8.36 1.38 6.98
N ILE A 72 7.59 0.87 6.02
CA ILE A 72 8.10 0.21 4.82
C ILE A 72 7.71 1.05 3.62
N THR A 73 8.71 1.45 2.83
CA THR A 73 8.51 2.29 1.66
C THR A 73 8.83 1.52 0.38
N LEU A 74 7.83 1.33 -0.47
CA LEU A 74 8.00 0.87 -1.84
C LEU A 74 8.26 2.08 -2.73
N ARG A 75 9.35 2.02 -3.50
CA ARG A 75 9.75 3.07 -4.44
C ARG A 75 10.08 2.46 -5.80
N LYS A 76 9.52 3.03 -6.87
CA LYS A 76 9.89 2.72 -8.25
C LYS A 76 11.14 3.52 -8.62
N SER A 77 12.24 2.81 -8.94
CA SER A 77 13.50 3.38 -9.43
C SER A 77 13.43 3.75 -10.90
#